data_AF-A0A1F8Q7J5-F1
#
_entry.id   AF-A0A1F8Q7J5-F1
#
_cell.length_a   1.000
_cell.length_b   1.000
_cell.length_c   1.000
_cell.angle_alpha   90.00
_cell.angle_beta   90.00
_cell.angle_gamma   90.00
#
_symmetry.space_group_name_H-M   'P 1'
#
loop_
_entity.id
_entity.type
_entity.pdbx_description
1 polymer ?
#
loop_
_entity_poly.entity_id
_entity_poly.type
_entity_poly.pdbx_seq_one_letter_code
_entity_poly.pdbx_strand_id
1 'polypeptide(L)'
;MMSDIDKADIIAGRLRQEPYRLLNNDCITKSVRLKRECRALGIPVKVVVCIGLARARWFGRWLTIPVIHGWGEVGGHRIETSRPLGSSGIWGIVPVDIRPVISIRF
;
A
#
# COMPACT_ATOMS: atom_id res chain seq x y z
N MET A 1 15.92 -12.57 -17.36
CA MET A 1 15.03 -13.10 -16.30
C MET A 1 14.38 -11.90 -15.62
N MET A 2 13.05 -11.88 -15.47
CA MET A 2 12.39 -10.83 -14.70
C MET A 2 12.71 -10.98 -13.21
N SER A 3 12.98 -9.86 -12.55
CA SER A 3 13.27 -9.85 -11.11
C SER A 3 12.01 -10.14 -10.29
N ASP A 4 12.21 -10.49 -9.02
CA ASP A 4 11.11 -10.69 -8.09
C ASP A 4 10.30 -9.41 -7.85
N ILE A 5 10.97 -8.26 -7.91
CA ILE A 5 10.34 -6.93 -7.81
C ILE A 5 9.42 -6.72 -9.01
N ASP A 6 9.87 -6.99 -10.25
CA ASP A 6 9.06 -6.82 -11.45
C ASP A 6 7.79 -7.69 -11.39
N LYS A 7 7.92 -8.94 -10.95
CA LYS A 7 6.79 -9.85 -10.78
C LYS A 7 5.81 -9.34 -9.70
N ALA A 8 6.33 -8.86 -8.57
CA ALA A 8 5.52 -8.28 -7.50
C ALA A 8 4.79 -7.01 -7.97
N ASP A 9 5.43 -6.17 -8.78
CA ASP A 9 4.82 -4.95 -9.31
C ASP A 9 3.72 -5.23 -10.33
N ILE A 10 3.82 -6.31 -11.10
CA ILE A 10 2.72 -6.76 -11.97
C ILE A 10 1.50 -7.15 -11.12
N ILE A 11 1.70 -7.95 -10.07
CA ILE A 11 0.62 -8.34 -9.16
C ILE A 11 0.01 -7.10 -8.50
N ALA A 12 0.85 -6.23 -7.95
CA ALA A 12 0.43 -4.98 -7.33
C ALA A 12 -0.31 -4.08 -8.32
N GLY A 13 0.16 -3.99 -9.57
CA GLY A 13 -0.48 -3.26 -10.65
C GLY A 13 -1.92 -3.70 -10.88
N ARG A 14 -2.19 -5.01 -10.90
CA ARG A 14 -3.57 -5.54 -10.98
C ARG A 14 -4.41 -5.16 -9.75
N LEU A 15 -3.86 -5.35 -8.54
CA LEU A 15 -4.54 -5.02 -7.28
C LEU A 15 -4.86 -3.52 -7.16
N ARG A 16 -4.00 -2.63 -7.69
CA ARG A 16 -4.22 -1.18 -7.71
C ARG A 16 -5.45 -0.78 -8.52
N GLN A 17 -5.78 -1.53 -9.59
CA GLN A 17 -6.95 -1.24 -10.44
C GLN A 17 -8.28 -1.64 -9.79
N GLU A 18 -8.24 -2.48 -8.76
CA GLU A 18 -9.46 -2.86 -8.05
C GLU A 18 -10.01 -1.70 -7.21
N PRO A 19 -11.35 -1.58 -7.10
CA PRO A 19 -11.97 -0.51 -6.33
C PRO A 19 -11.55 -0.56 -4.86
N TYR A 20 -11.12 0.59 -4.33
CA TYR A 20 -10.77 0.73 -2.93
C TYR A 20 -12.04 0.79 -2.08
N ARG A 21 -12.14 -0.06 -1.05
CA ARG A 21 -13.24 -0.07 -0.09
C ARG A 21 -12.67 -0.15 1.32
N LEU A 22 -13.20 0.66 2.24
CA LEU A 22 -12.62 0.84 3.57
C LEU A 22 -12.65 -0.43 4.44
N LEU A 23 -13.63 -1.31 4.25
CA LEU A 23 -13.85 -2.50 5.07
C LEU A 23 -13.37 -3.81 4.41
N ASN A 24 -13.33 -3.84 3.08
CA ASN A 24 -13.01 -5.03 2.32
C ASN A 24 -12.38 -4.64 0.98
N ASN A 25 -11.07 -4.82 0.81
CA ASN A 25 -10.27 -4.30 -0.33
C ASN A 25 -9.63 -2.92 -0.10
N ASP A 26 -9.19 -2.69 1.13
CA ASP A 26 -8.32 -1.58 1.54
C ASP A 26 -6.83 -1.89 1.29
N CYS A 27 -5.95 -0.97 1.73
CA CYS A 27 -4.50 -1.09 1.60
C CYS A 27 -3.90 -2.34 2.29
N ILE A 28 -4.38 -2.71 3.48
CA ILE A 28 -3.92 -3.86 4.26
C ILE A 28 -4.40 -5.14 3.59
N THR A 29 -5.69 -5.24 3.31
CA THR A 29 -6.28 -6.43 2.68
C THR A 29 -5.61 -6.73 1.34
N LYS A 30 -5.38 -5.70 0.51
CA LYS A 30 -4.65 -5.85 -0.76
C LYS A 30 -3.19 -6.23 -0.57
N SER A 31 -2.51 -5.72 0.46
CA SER A 31 -1.12 -6.11 0.77
C SER A 31 -1.01 -7.58 1.19
N VAL A 32 -1.98 -8.09 1.95
CA VAL A 32 -2.06 -9.51 2.30
C VAL A 32 -2.29 -10.38 1.06
N ARG A 33 -3.14 -9.92 0.13
CA ARG A 33 -3.34 -10.61 -1.16
C ARG A 33 -2.09 -10.62 -2.02
N LEU A 34 -1.35 -9.51 -2.11
CA LEU A 34 -0.03 -9.45 -2.75
C LEU A 34 0.90 -10.52 -2.16
N LYS A 35 1.03 -10.58 -0.83
CA LYS A 35 1.86 -11.60 -0.16
C LYS A 35 1.43 -13.01 -0.53
N ARG A 36 0.13 -13.30 -0.59
CA ARG A 36 -0.39 -14.62 -0.97
C ARG A 36 -0.03 -14.99 -2.41
N GLU A 37 -0.23 -14.07 -3.35
CA GLU A 37 0.08 -14.30 -4.77
C GLU A 37 1.58 -14.41 -5.02
N CYS A 38 2.39 -13.56 -4.40
CA CYS A 38 3.86 -13.64 -4.49
C CYS A 38 4.40 -14.93 -3.86
N ARG A 39 3.85 -15.37 -2.72
CA ARG A 39 4.25 -16.63 -2.07
C ARG A 39 3.99 -17.84 -2.97
N ALA A 40 2.91 -17.83 -3.75
CA ALA A 40 2.63 -18.89 -4.72
C ALA A 40 3.69 -18.96 -5.85
N LEU A 41 4.44 -17.88 -6.06
CA LEU A 41 5.53 -17.78 -7.05
C LEU A 41 6.92 -17.94 -6.42
N GLY A 42 7.01 -18.27 -5.12
CA GLY A 42 8.28 -18.37 -4.39
C GLY A 42 8.93 -17.01 -4.06
N ILE A 43 8.20 -15.90 -4.22
CA ILE A 43 8.72 -14.55 -3.98
C ILE A 43 8.53 -14.19 -2.49
N PRO A 44 9.61 -13.88 -1.76
CA PRO A 44 9.51 -13.48 -0.36
C PRO A 44 8.94 -12.06 -0.22
N VAL A 45 7.80 -11.94 0.47
CA VAL A 45 7.13 -10.66 0.72
C VAL A 45 6.79 -10.52 2.19
N LYS A 46 7.09 -9.35 2.76
CA LYS A 46 6.62 -8.94 4.09
C LYS A 46 5.46 -7.97 3.92
N VAL A 47 4.41 -8.11 4.71
CA VAL A 47 3.39 -7.06 4.80
C VAL A 47 3.77 -6.14 5.94
N VAL A 48 3.71 -4.84 5.68
CA VAL A 48 3.90 -3.81 6.70
C VAL A 48 2.58 -3.09 6.89
N VAL A 49 2.16 -3.00 8.15
CA VAL A 49 1.02 -2.18 8.56
C VAL A 49 1.53 -1.11 9.50
N CYS A 50 1.13 0.13 9.27
CA CYS A 50 1.57 1.27 10.07
C CYS A 50 0.40 2.17 10.49
N ILE A 51 0.62 2.86 11.60
CA ILE A 51 -0.03 4.13 11.88
C ILE A 51 0.95 5.21 11.42
N GLY A 52 0.55 6.00 10.44
CA GLY A 52 1.35 7.05 9.83
C GLY A 52 0.66 8.40 9.86
N LEU A 53 1.39 9.42 9.42
CA LEU A 53 0.84 10.76 9.23
C LEU A 53 0.70 11.04 7.73
N ALA A 54 -0.44 11.58 7.34
CA ALA A 54 -0.72 11.98 5.97
C ALA A 54 -1.24 13.42 5.92
N ARG A 55 -0.86 14.13 4.86
CA ARG A 55 -1.46 15.43 4.54
C ARG A 55 -2.81 15.19 3.89
N ALA A 56 -3.86 15.71 4.51
CA ALA A 56 -5.24 15.63 4.02
C ALA A 56 -5.83 17.03 3.88
N ARG A 57 -6.72 17.20 2.90
CA ARG A 57 -7.48 18.43 2.68
C ARG A 57 -8.84 18.31 3.35
N TRP A 58 -9.05 19.07 4.41
CA TRP A 58 -10.30 19.11 5.19
C TRP A 58 -10.82 20.55 5.24
N PHE A 59 -12.06 20.77 4.78
CA PHE A 59 -12.69 22.11 4.71
C PHE A 59 -11.82 23.18 4.05
N GLY A 60 -11.13 22.81 2.95
CA GLY A 60 -10.26 23.72 2.21
C GLY A 60 -8.88 23.97 2.85
N ARG A 61 -8.60 23.45 4.05
CA ARG A 61 -7.30 23.57 4.73
C ARG A 61 -6.52 22.26 4.65
N TRP A 62 -5.19 22.37 4.65
CA TRP A 62 -4.30 21.22 4.76
C TRP A 62 -4.03 20.91 6.23
N LEU A 63 -4.38 19.70 6.63
CA LEU A 63 -4.13 19.18 7.98
C LEU A 63 -3.29 17.90 7.88
N THR A 64 -2.45 17.67 8.88
CA THR A 64 -1.76 16.41 9.05
C THR A 64 -2.59 15.54 9.98
N ILE A 65 -3.08 14.41 9.48
CA ILE A 65 -3.93 13.49 10.25
C ILE A 65 -3.29 12.11 10.38
N PRO A 66 -3.56 11.39 11.47
CA PRO A 66 -3.17 10.00 11.58
C PRO A 66 -3.97 9.14 10.59
N VAL A 67 -3.29 8.22 9.94
CA VAL A 67 -3.88 7.25 9.00
C VAL A 67 -3.31 5.87 9.24
N ILE A 68 -4.14 4.85 9.02
CA ILE A 68 -3.70 3.47 8.96
C ILE A 68 -3.34 3.17 7.51
N HIS A 69 -2.15 2.60 7.29
CA HIS A 69 -1.69 2.25 5.95
C HIS A 69 -1.00 0.89 5.93
N GLY A 70 -1.10 0.20 4.79
CA GLY A 70 -0.47 -1.10 4.56
C GLY A 70 0.19 -1.19 3.18
N TRP A 71 1.35 -1.82 3.11
CA TRP A 71 2.07 -2.13 1.87
C TRP A 71 2.79 -3.48 1.95
N GLY A 72 3.28 -3.98 0.81
CA GLY A 72 4.19 -5.12 0.75
C GLY A 72 5.64 -4.70 0.59
N GLU A 73 6.59 -5.41 1.19
CA GLU A 73 8.03 -5.23 0.99
C GLU A 73 8.64 -6.46 0.29
N VAL A 74 9.30 -6.23 -0.84
CA VAL A 74 10.00 -7.26 -1.63
C VAL A 74 11.45 -6.82 -1.81
N GLY A 75 12.40 -7.61 -1.33
CA GLY A 75 13.82 -7.25 -1.39
C GLY A 75 14.17 -5.92 -0.71
N GLY A 76 13.38 -5.47 0.28
CA GLY A 76 13.53 -4.17 0.93
C GLY A 76 12.84 -3.00 0.22
N HIS A 77 12.20 -3.24 -0.93
CA HIS A 77 11.45 -2.22 -1.67
C HIS A 77 9.97 -2.23 -1.32
N ARG A 78 9.41 -1.04 -1.07
CA ARG A 78 7.98 -0.82 -0.82
C ARG A 78 7.18 -0.97 -2.12
N ILE A 79 6.20 -1.87 -2.08
CA ILE A 79 5.25 -2.15 -3.15
C ILE A 79 3.86 -1.72 -2.68
N GLU A 80 3.36 -0.62 -3.25
CA GLU A 80 2.02 -0.12 -2.97
C GLU A 80 0.96 -0.93 -3.69
N THR A 81 -0.12 -1.31 -3.00
CA THR A 81 -1.26 -2.03 -3.60
C THR A 81 -2.58 -1.29 -3.47
N SER A 82 -2.58 -0.20 -2.70
CA SER A 82 -3.79 0.50 -2.28
C SER A 82 -4.56 1.10 -3.46
N ARG A 83 -3.89 1.95 -4.26
CA ARG A 83 -4.47 2.70 -5.38
C ARG A 83 -3.45 2.85 -6.52
N PRO A 84 -3.87 3.26 -7.73
CA PRO A 84 -2.93 3.62 -8.80
C PRO A 84 -1.88 4.60 -8.29
N LEU A 85 -0.62 4.41 -8.71
CA LEU A 85 0.48 5.26 -8.28
C LEU A 85 0.21 6.72 -8.66
N GLY A 86 0.46 7.65 -7.74
CA GLY A 86 0.19 9.07 -7.94
C GLY A 86 -1.29 9.49 -7.84
N SER A 87 -2.23 8.54 -7.67
CA SER A 87 -3.64 8.91 -7.47
C SER A 87 -3.91 9.35 -6.03
N SER A 88 -4.68 10.42 -5.90
CA SER A 88 -5.12 10.91 -4.59
C SER A 88 -6.23 10.04 -3.99
N GLY A 89 -6.08 9.77 -2.71
CA GLY A 89 -7.02 9.16 -1.80
C GLY A 89 -8.27 10.00 -1.54
N ILE A 90 -9.13 9.50 -0.65
CA ILE A 90 -10.13 10.35 0.02
C ILE A 90 -9.38 11.52 0.68
N TRP A 91 -9.92 12.74 0.55
CA TRP A 91 -9.32 13.96 1.09
C TRP A 91 -7.92 14.33 0.53
N GLY A 92 -7.54 13.83 -0.64
CA GLY A 92 -6.28 14.23 -1.29
C GLY A 92 -5.03 13.48 -0.81
N ILE A 93 -5.18 12.45 0.02
CA ILE A 93 -4.05 11.70 0.60
C ILE A 93 -3.37 10.84 -0.46
N VAL A 94 -2.07 11.02 -0.69
CA VAL A 94 -1.30 10.15 -1.57
C VAL A 94 -0.65 9.04 -0.73
N PRO A 95 -0.95 7.74 -0.98
CA PRO A 95 -0.47 6.66 -0.11
C PRO A 95 1.05 6.54 0.01
N VAL A 96 1.78 6.82 -1.08
CA VAL A 96 3.26 6.78 -1.08
C VAL A 96 3.89 7.79 -0.12
N ASP A 97 3.20 8.89 0.16
CA ASP A 97 3.72 9.97 1.01
C ASP A 97 3.44 9.75 2.51
N ILE A 98 2.72 8.68 2.86
CA ILE A 98 2.43 8.34 4.24
C ILE A 98 3.74 7.98 4.94
N ARG A 99 4.10 8.78 5.95
CA ARG A 99 5.28 8.54 6.79
C ARG A 99 4.87 7.65 7.96
N PRO A 100 5.39 6.41 8.06
CA PRO A 100 5.09 5.54 9.18
C PRO A 100 5.67 6.12 10.47
N VAL A 101 4.85 6.17 11.53
CA VAL A 101 5.29 6.54 12.89
C VAL A 101 5.52 5.27 13.71
N ILE A 102 4.61 4.30 13.59
CA ILE A 102 4.70 2.97 14.18
C ILE A 102 4.42 1.95 13.08
N SER A 103 5.24 0.91 12.94
CA SER A 103 5.05 -0.14 11.94
C SER A 103 5.25 -1.54 12.51
N ILE A 104 4.47 -2.49 12.01
CA ILE A 104 4.59 -3.93 12.31
C ILE A 104 4.79 -4.64 10.97
N ARG A 105 5.74 -5.58 10.93
CA ARG A 105 6.09 -6.37 9.74
C ARG A 105 5.75 -7.84 9.96
N PHE A 106 5.08 -8.49 9.02
CA PHE A 106 4.73 -9.91 9.10
C PHE A 106 4.77 -10.65 7.77
#